data_AF-A0A962ETG2-F1
#
_entry.id   AF-A0A962ETG2-F1
#
_cell.length_a   1.000
_cell.length_b   1.000
_cell.length_c   1.000
_cell.angle_alpha   90.00
_cell.angle_beta   90.00
_cell.angle_gamma   90.00
#
_symmetry.space_group_name_H-M   'P 1'
#
loop_
_entity.id
_entity.type
_entity.pdbx_description
1 polymer ?
#
loop_
_entity_poly.entity_id
_entity_poly.type
_entity_poly.pdbx_seq_one_letter_code
_entity_poly.pdbx_strand_id
1 'polypeptide(L)'
;MAETSASSVITRRSGTRLPVSDVPRIPVFAFGMSLGLFLALTYVLCVGFDLLFPGMAMYESWLRFLPGVTWLTWPSFLLGLVESFAYGWYVALVFGPLYNFFAARSTREGGP
;
A
#
# COMPACT_ATOMS: atom_id res chain seq x y z
N MET A 1 29.36 -41.19 -55.39
CA MET A 1 28.13 -40.40 -55.61
C MET A 1 27.05 -41.10 -54.80
N ALA A 2 26.36 -40.57 -53.77
CA ALA A 2 26.31 -39.27 -53.12
C ALA A 2 25.62 -39.47 -51.74
N GLU A 3 26.06 -38.69 -50.74
CA GLU A 3 25.28 -38.13 -49.60
C GLU A 3 24.63 -39.08 -48.55
N THR A 4 25.13 -39.15 -47.32
CA THR A 4 24.99 -38.18 -46.19
C THR A 4 23.54 -38.05 -45.69
N SER A 5 23.07 -39.05 -44.93
CA SER A 5 21.88 -38.91 -44.06
C SER A 5 22.28 -38.28 -42.73
N ALA A 6 22.33 -36.95 -42.70
CA ALA A 6 22.36 -36.17 -41.48
C ALA A 6 20.97 -36.19 -40.84
N SER A 7 20.75 -37.07 -39.86
CA SER A 7 19.55 -37.00 -39.02
C SER A 7 19.78 -36.01 -37.87
N SER A 8 19.00 -34.94 -37.93
CA SER A 8 18.95 -33.81 -37.04
C SER A 8 18.87 -34.21 -35.57
N VAL A 9 19.93 -33.91 -34.81
CA VAL A 9 19.86 -33.79 -33.36
C VAL A 9 18.98 -32.59 -33.04
N ILE A 10 17.72 -32.83 -32.68
CA ILE A 10 16.82 -31.82 -32.12
C ILE A 10 17.34 -31.49 -30.73
N THR A 11 18.21 -30.49 -30.65
CA THR A 11 18.63 -29.88 -29.39
C THR A 11 17.42 -29.14 -28.81
N ARG A 12 16.73 -29.77 -27.83
CA ARG A 12 15.83 -29.06 -26.92
C ARG A 12 16.66 -27.99 -26.19
N ARG A 13 16.55 -26.74 -26.62
CA ARG A 13 17.00 -25.60 -25.81
C ARG A 13 16.12 -25.53 -24.57
N SER A 14 16.57 -26.14 -23.48
CA SER A 14 16.07 -25.85 -22.14
C SER A 14 16.53 -24.44 -21.78
N GLY A 15 15.72 -23.44 -22.12
CA GLY A 15 15.91 -22.07 -21.64
C GLY A 15 15.62 -22.04 -20.15
N THR A 16 16.65 -21.86 -19.34
CA THR A 16 16.53 -21.47 -17.94
C THR A 16 15.86 -20.10 -17.89
N ARG A 17 14.69 -20.00 -17.24
CA ARG A 17 14.12 -18.68 -16.94
C ARG A 17 15.11 -17.99 -16.00
N LEU A 18 15.76 -16.93 -16.50
CA LEU A 18 16.54 -16.03 -15.66
C LEU A 18 15.58 -15.45 -14.62
N PRO A 19 16.00 -15.36 -13.33
CA PRO A 19 15.26 -14.59 -12.35
C PRO A 19 15.25 -13.15 -12.87
N VAL A 20 14.11 -12.73 -13.42
CA VAL A 20 13.84 -11.31 -13.63
C VAL A 20 13.95 -10.72 -12.24
N SER A 21 15.02 -9.95 -12.01
CA SER A 21 15.12 -9.11 -10.83
C SER A 21 13.91 -8.20 -10.89
N ASP A 22 12.86 -8.55 -10.13
CA ASP A 22 11.76 -7.64 -9.92
C ASP A 22 12.37 -6.39 -9.32
N VAL A 23 12.37 -5.30 -10.09
CA VAL A 23 12.65 -3.97 -9.58
C VAL A 23 11.83 -3.85 -8.29
N PRO A 24 12.41 -3.44 -7.15
CA PRO A 24 11.65 -3.34 -5.91
C PRO A 24 10.46 -2.39 -6.10
N ARG A 25 9.28 -2.95 -6.40
CA ARG A 25 8.04 -2.19 -6.53
C ARG A 25 7.30 -2.35 -5.23
N ILE A 26 6.93 -1.24 -4.62
CA ILE A 26 6.10 -1.31 -3.42
C ILE A 26 4.71 -1.82 -3.84
N PRO A 27 4.23 -2.95 -3.29
CA PRO A 27 2.88 -3.43 -3.54
C PRO A 27 1.89 -2.48 -2.86
N VAL A 28 1.42 -1.49 -3.62
CA VAL A 28 0.56 -0.39 -3.14
C VAL A 28 -0.66 -0.91 -2.38
N PHE A 29 -1.24 -2.02 -2.84
CA PHE A 29 -2.39 -2.65 -2.20
C PHE A 29 -2.06 -3.19 -0.81
N ALA A 30 -0.97 -3.96 -0.66
CA ALA A 30 -0.57 -4.51 0.63
C ALA A 30 -0.14 -3.39 1.61
N PHE A 31 0.51 -2.35 1.08
CA PHE A 31 0.90 -1.17 1.84
C PHE A 31 -0.32 -0.38 2.34
N GLY A 32 -1.30 -0.12 1.47
CA GLY A 32 -2.53 0.59 1.81
C GLY A 32 -3.41 -0.18 2.79
N MET A 33 -3.52 -1.50 2.62
CA MET A 33 -4.25 -2.35 3.57
C MET A 33 -3.58 -2.33 4.95
N SER A 34 -2.25 -2.44 5.02
CA SER A 34 -1.51 -2.43 6.29
C SER A 34 -1.63 -1.08 7.02
N LEU A 35 -1.40 0.02 6.29
CA LEU A 35 -1.53 1.39 6.83
C LEU A 35 -2.97 1.71 7.23
N GLY A 36 -3.94 1.36 6.38
CA GLY A 36 -5.36 1.57 6.65
C GLY A 36 -5.82 0.83 7.90
N LEU A 37 -5.49 -0.47 8.03
CA LEU A 37 -5.83 -1.24 9.25
C LEU A 37 -5.13 -0.69 10.48
N PHE A 38 -3.85 -0.31 10.37
CA PHE A 38 -3.11 0.27 11.48
C PHE A 38 -3.77 1.56 11.98
N LEU A 39 -4.07 2.51 11.08
CA LEU A 39 -4.75 3.76 11.43
C LEU A 39 -6.15 3.51 12.01
N ALA A 40 -6.92 2.60 11.40
CA ALA A 40 -8.25 2.25 11.90
C ALA A 40 -8.20 1.65 13.31
N LEU A 41 -7.26 0.74 13.59
CA LEU A 41 -7.09 0.14 14.91
C LEU A 41 -6.65 1.18 15.95
N THR A 42 -5.70 2.07 15.60
CA THR A 42 -5.30 3.17 16.48
C THR A 42 -6.47 4.10 16.78
N TYR A 43 -7.29 4.44 15.77
CA TYR A 43 -8.48 5.24 15.96
C TYR A 43 -9.47 4.60 16.95
N VAL A 44 -9.77 3.31 16.79
CA VAL A 44 -10.65 2.57 17.71
C VAL A 44 -10.08 2.57 19.14
N LEU A 45 -8.78 2.33 19.30
CA LEU A 45 -8.11 2.38 20.60
C LEU A 45 -8.19 3.78 21.22
N CYS A 46 -7.97 4.84 20.44
CA CYS A 46 -8.08 6.21 20.90
C CYS A 46 -9.49 6.55 21.39
N VAL A 47 -10.53 6.18 20.62
CA VAL A 47 -11.93 6.43 21.00
C VAL A 47 -12.30 5.60 22.24
N GLY A 48 -11.88 4.34 22.31
CA GLY A 48 -12.10 3.50 23.49
C GLY A 48 -11.46 4.08 24.74
N PHE A 49 -10.26 4.66 24.62
CA PHE A 49 -9.55 5.30 25.73
C PHE A 49 -10.22 6.61 26.17
N ASP A 50 -10.70 7.42 25.24
CA ASP A 50 -11.47 8.66 25.52
C ASP A 50 -12.78 8.33 26.25
N LEU A 51 -13.43 7.21 25.91
CA LEU A 51 -14.62 6.71 26.61
C LEU A 51 -14.34 6.21 28.03
N LEU A 52 -13.14 5.65 28.25
CA LEU A 52 -12.67 5.19 29.56
C LEU A 52 -12.21 6.36 30.46
N PHE A 53 -11.68 7.43 29.86
CA PHE A 53 -11.14 8.61 30.53
C PHE A 53 -11.68 9.92 29.91
N PRO A 54 -12.94 10.28 30.19
CA PRO A 54 -13.63 11.42 29.55
C PRO A 54 -13.07 12.82 29.90
N GLY A 55 -12.07 12.89 30.80
CA GLY A 55 -11.45 14.15 31.23
C GLY A 55 -10.38 14.71 30.28
N MET A 56 -9.95 13.95 29.27
CA MET A 56 -8.90 14.33 28.31
C MET A 56 -9.47 14.33 26.88
N ALA A 57 -10.54 15.10 26.66
CA ALA A 57 -11.32 15.06 25.43
C ALA A 57 -10.49 15.44 24.19
N MET A 58 -10.04 14.43 23.43
CA MET A 58 -9.43 14.62 22.10
C MET A 58 -10.50 14.91 21.01
N TYR A 59 -11.78 14.67 21.33
CA TYR A 59 -12.93 14.86 20.43
C TYR A 59 -13.06 16.29 19.88
N GLU A 60 -12.71 17.31 20.66
CA GLU A 60 -12.70 18.73 20.22
C GLU A 60 -11.75 18.97 19.03
N SER A 61 -10.65 18.21 18.95
CA SER A 61 -9.69 18.32 17.85
C SER A 61 -10.25 17.76 16.54
N TRP A 62 -11.12 16.75 16.63
CA TRP A 62 -11.80 16.11 15.51
C TRP A 62 -12.97 16.93 14.97
N LEU A 63 -13.71 17.62 15.84
CA LEU A 63 -14.74 18.60 15.47
C LEU A 63 -14.21 19.70 14.54
N ARG A 64 -12.94 20.08 14.71
CA ARG A 64 -12.26 21.11 13.89
C ARG A 64 -12.04 20.69 12.44
N PHE A 65 -11.98 19.38 12.16
CA PHE A 65 -11.71 18.85 10.82
C PHE A 65 -12.99 18.60 9.99
N LEU A 66 -14.18 18.51 10.60
CA LEU A 66 -15.46 18.23 9.89
C LEU A 66 -16.61 19.17 10.29
N PRO A 67 -16.87 20.25 9.52
CA PRO A 67 -18.02 21.13 9.72
C PRO A 67 -19.31 20.45 9.23
N GLY A 68 -19.94 19.65 10.10
CA GLY A 68 -21.19 18.93 9.85
C GLY A 68 -21.58 17.92 10.93
N VAL A 69 -20.70 17.67 11.90
CA VAL A 69 -20.88 16.71 12.98
C VAL A 69 -21.59 17.40 14.15
N THR A 70 -22.87 17.09 14.36
CA THR A 70 -23.63 17.75 15.44
C THR A 70 -23.78 16.93 16.72
N TRP A 71 -23.49 15.62 16.74
CA TRP A 71 -23.67 14.81 17.95
C TRP A 71 -22.66 13.65 18.08
N LEU A 72 -22.31 13.33 19.33
CA LEU A 72 -21.54 12.16 19.78
C LEU A 72 -22.34 10.86 19.59
N THR A 73 -22.79 10.62 18.37
CA THR A 73 -23.63 9.48 17.97
C THR A 73 -22.82 8.52 17.11
N TRP A 74 -23.10 7.22 17.23
CA TRP A 74 -22.56 6.10 16.41
C TRP A 74 -22.11 6.46 14.97
N PRO A 75 -22.89 7.21 14.15
CA PRO A 75 -22.45 7.67 12.83
C PRO A 75 -21.10 8.40 12.79
N SER A 76 -20.80 9.27 13.75
CA SER A 76 -19.54 10.04 13.79
C SER A 76 -18.32 9.13 13.99
N PHE A 77 -18.48 8.07 14.77
CA PHE A 77 -17.43 7.06 14.97
C PHE A 77 -17.16 6.25 13.70
N LEU A 78 -18.21 5.79 13.03
CA LEU A 78 -18.07 5.08 11.74
C LEU A 78 -17.43 5.96 10.69
N LEU A 79 -17.82 7.23 10.66
CA LEU A 79 -17.27 8.20 9.71
C LEU A 79 -15.78 8.42 9.95
N GLY A 80 -15.34 8.56 11.21
CA GLY A 80 -13.93 8.65 11.55
C GLY A 80 -13.12 7.37 11.30
N LEU A 81 -13.72 6.20 11.48
CA LEU A 81 -13.11 4.92 11.11
C LEU A 81 -12.88 4.84 9.59
N VAL A 82 -13.88 5.24 8.80
CA VAL A 82 -13.79 5.24 7.33
C VAL A 82 -12.77 6.27 6.87
N GLU A 83 -12.74 7.46 7.47
CA GLU A 83 -11.81 8.53 7.11
C GLU A 83 -10.36 8.15 7.45
N SER A 84 -10.11 7.61 8.64
CA SER A 84 -8.79 7.11 9.05
C SER A 84 -8.27 6.00 8.14
N PHE A 85 -9.14 5.05 7.76
CA PHE A 85 -8.80 4.03 6.77
C PHE A 85 -8.50 4.64 5.39
N ALA A 86 -9.31 5.60 4.96
CA ALA A 86 -9.12 6.31 3.70
C ALA A 86 -7.82 7.11 3.68
N TYR A 87 -7.39 7.70 4.80
CA TYR A 87 -6.09 8.35 4.91
C TYR A 87 -4.92 7.38 4.75
N GLY A 88 -5.00 6.19 5.34
CA GLY A 88 -3.99 5.15 5.14
C GLY A 88 -3.88 4.76 3.65
N TRP A 89 -5.01 4.63 2.97
CA TRP A 89 -5.07 4.39 1.53
C TRP A 89 -4.57 5.57 0.70
N TYR A 90 -4.89 6.80 1.08
CA TYR A 90 -4.41 8.00 0.43
C TYR A 90 -2.88 8.06 0.45
N VAL A 91 -2.26 7.81 1.61
CA VAL A 91 -0.80 7.74 1.74
C VAL A 91 -0.24 6.64 0.83
N ALA A 92 -0.86 5.46 0.80
CA ALA A 92 -0.38 4.37 -0.05
C ALA A 92 -0.49 4.68 -1.55
N LEU A 93 -1.61 5.25 -2.00
CA LEU A 93 -1.85 5.62 -3.40
C LEU A 93 -0.97 6.79 -3.87
N VAL A 94 -0.59 7.70 -2.97
CA VAL A 94 0.32 8.81 -3.31
C VAL A 94 1.77 8.34 -3.25
N PHE A 95 2.16 7.66 -2.18
CA PHE A 95 3.55 7.26 -1.93
C PHE A 95 3.99 6.09 -2.81
N GLY A 96 3.10 5.13 -3.09
CA GLY A 96 3.40 3.94 -3.90
C GLY A 96 3.89 4.27 -5.31
N PRO A 97 3.12 5.02 -6.13
CA PRO A 97 3.55 5.47 -7.45
C PRO A 97 4.78 6.38 -7.40
N LEU A 98 4.85 7.26 -6.40
CA LEU A 98 5.98 8.18 -6.24
C LEU A 98 7.29 7.44 -5.97
N TYR A 99 7.28 6.46 -5.05
CA TYR A 99 8.41 5.60 -4.78
C TYR A 99 8.80 4.79 -6.02
N ASN A 100 7.83 4.18 -6.70
CA ASN A 100 8.07 3.42 -7.92
C ASN A 100 8.68 4.29 -9.03
N PHE A 101 8.29 5.56 -9.13
CA PHE A 101 8.86 6.51 -10.09
C PHE A 101 10.32 6.83 -9.79
N PHE A 102 10.66 7.16 -8.54
CA PHE A 102 12.04 7.44 -8.14
C PHE A 102 12.93 6.19 -8.22
N ALA A 103 12.44 5.03 -7.81
CA ALA A 103 13.15 3.75 -7.93
C ALA A 103 13.44 3.38 -9.41
N ALA A 104 12.50 3.69 -10.32
CA ALA A 104 12.71 3.51 -11.75
C ALA A 104 13.71 4.49 -12.36
N ARG A 105 13.97 5.64 -11.72
CA ARG A 105 14.98 6.61 -12.18
C ARG A 105 16.37 6.34 -11.62
N SER A 106 16.50 5.98 -10.34
CA SER A 106 17.81 5.62 -9.76
C SER A 106 18.45 4.41 -10.45
N THR A 107 17.63 3.46 -10.91
CA THR A 107 18.11 2.32 -11.69
C THR A 107 18.68 2.74 -13.06
N ARG A 108 18.24 3.88 -13.62
CA ARG A 108 18.72 4.39 -14.92
C ARG A 108 20.03 5.18 -14.83
N GLU A 109 20.37 5.73 -13.67
CA GLU A 109 21.63 6.46 -13.47
C GLU A 109 22.81 5.54 -13.10
N GLY A 110 22.57 4.24 -12.90
CA GLY A 110 23.58 3.24 -12.52
C GLY A 110 23.92 2.19 -13.58
N GLY A 111 23.58 2.38 -14.87
CA GLY A 111 23.91 1.45 -15.95
C GLY A 111 24.61 2.14 -17.13
N PRO A 112 25.52 1.43 -17.82
CA PRO A 112 26.81 1.89 -18.38
C PRO A 112 26.77 3.03 -19.41
#